data_AF-A0A258T148-F1
#
_entry.id   AF-A0A258T148-F1
#
_cell.length_a   1.000
_cell.length_b   1.000
_cell.length_c   1.000
_cell.angle_alpha   90.00
_cell.angle_beta   90.00
_cell.angle_gamma   90.00
#
_symmetry.space_group_name_H-M   'P 1'
#
loop_
_entity.id
_entity.type
_entity.pdbx_description
1 polymer ?
#
loop_
_entity_poly.entity_id
_entity_poly.type
_entity_poly.pdbx_seq_one_letter_code
_entity_poly.pdbx_strand_id
1 'polypeptide(L)'
;MGPNPERETARPRASRRGTGLRILAGTLAALPVLLGASLAKAAAPGVTAINGADLNLLWGLPFAGMLLSIALFPLLANHFWHHHYGKVALFWGACFMVPFALTFGPSLMLHEVVHTAALEYIPFIILLFSLFTVSGGILIAGNIHGTPLTNTGILAFGTVIASLIGTTGASMVLIRPLLRANDNRRYNVHVVVFFIF
;
A
#
# COMPACT_ATOMS: atom_id res chain seq x y z
N MET A 1 27.96 -51.27 53.10
CA MET A 1 28.52 -51.30 51.73
C MET A 1 27.55 -52.10 50.87
N GLY A 2 26.48 -51.44 50.42
CA GLY A 2 25.40 -52.06 49.64
C GLY A 2 25.59 -51.78 48.15
N PRO A 3 25.42 -52.76 47.26
CA PRO A 3 25.67 -52.60 45.82
C PRO A 3 24.59 -51.75 45.14
N ASN A 4 25.04 -50.86 44.25
CA ASN A 4 24.23 -49.94 43.44
C ASN A 4 23.53 -50.69 42.28
N PRO A 5 22.19 -50.70 42.18
CA PRO A 5 21.51 -51.30 41.05
C PRO A 5 21.30 -50.28 39.92
N GLU A 6 21.49 -50.78 38.69
CA GLU A 6 20.81 -50.33 37.47
C GLU A 6 21.40 -49.14 36.68
N ARG A 7 22.29 -49.51 35.75
CA ARG A 7 22.53 -48.78 34.50
C ARG A 7 21.29 -48.90 33.62
N GLU A 8 20.41 -47.91 33.68
CA GLU A 8 19.25 -47.82 32.80
C GLU A 8 19.68 -47.40 31.38
N THR A 9 19.29 -48.23 30.42
CA THR A 9 19.65 -48.16 29.00
C THR A 9 18.86 -47.05 28.31
N ALA A 10 19.55 -46.01 27.84
CA ALA A 10 18.95 -44.92 27.09
C ALA A 10 18.37 -45.41 25.74
N ARG A 11 17.04 -45.47 25.64
CA ARG A 11 16.34 -45.70 24.36
C ARG A 11 16.43 -44.43 23.49
N PRO A 12 16.72 -44.52 22.18
CA PRO A 12 16.69 -43.36 21.30
C PRO A 12 15.23 -42.88 21.09
N ARG A 13 14.93 -41.65 21.49
CA ARG A 13 13.65 -40.98 21.17
C ARG A 13 13.58 -40.72 19.66
N ALA A 14 12.69 -41.43 18.96
CA ALA A 14 12.40 -41.19 17.55
C ALA A 14 11.92 -39.75 17.32
N SER A 15 12.66 -39.01 16.49
CA SER A 15 12.38 -37.64 16.10
C SER A 15 11.13 -37.57 15.21
N ARG A 16 9.97 -37.37 15.84
CA ARG A 16 8.68 -37.11 15.17
C ARG A 16 8.55 -35.69 14.58
N ARG A 17 9.62 -34.89 14.62
CA ARG A 17 9.62 -33.45 14.25
C ARG A 17 9.69 -33.18 12.74
N GLY A 18 10.01 -34.17 11.90
CA GLY A 18 10.22 -33.96 10.45
C GLY A 18 8.94 -33.94 9.59
N THR A 19 7.84 -34.56 10.05
CA THR A 19 6.64 -34.77 9.19
C THR A 19 5.68 -33.58 9.22
N GLY A 20 5.50 -32.92 10.37
CA GLY A 20 4.62 -31.76 10.50
C GLY A 20 5.09 -30.53 9.73
N LEU A 21 6.41 -30.32 9.66
CA LEU A 21 7.02 -29.18 8.97
C LEU A 21 6.87 -29.27 7.44
N ARG A 22 6.84 -30.50 6.88
CA ARG A 22 6.66 -30.73 5.43
C ARG A 22 5.21 -30.54 4.98
N ILE A 23 4.24 -30.88 5.83
CA ILE A 23 2.81 -30.65 5.58
C ILE A 23 2.47 -29.16 5.70
N LEU A 24 3.07 -28.46 6.67
CA LEU A 24 2.93 -27.01 6.82
C LEU A 24 3.56 -26.25 5.63
N ALA A 25 4.73 -26.68 5.15
CA ALA A 25 5.37 -26.09 3.97
C ALA A 25 4.59 -26.37 2.67
N GLY A 26 4.01 -27.57 2.51
CA GLY A 26 3.19 -27.91 1.35
C GLY A 26 1.86 -27.15 1.30
N THR A 27 1.24 -26.87 2.45
CA THR A 27 0.00 -26.08 2.55
C THR A 27 0.24 -24.58 2.36
N LEU A 28 1.38 -24.06 2.82
CA LEU A 28 1.81 -22.67 2.57
C LEU A 28 2.17 -22.40 1.10
N ALA A 29 2.66 -23.40 0.36
CA ALA A 29 2.93 -23.29 -1.08
C ALA A 29 1.71 -23.54 -1.97
N ALA A 30 0.75 -24.36 -1.52
CA ALA A 30 -0.47 -24.68 -2.29
C ALA A 30 -1.49 -23.53 -2.27
N LEU A 31 -1.58 -22.78 -1.17
CA LEU A 31 -2.51 -21.66 -1.03
C LEU A 31 -2.29 -20.54 -2.07
N PRO A 32 -1.06 -20.03 -2.31
CA PRO A 32 -0.83 -19.02 -3.35
C PRO A 32 -0.99 -19.57 -4.78
N VAL A 33 -0.78 -20.87 -5.01
CA VAL A 33 -1.00 -21.49 -6.34
C VAL A 33 -2.49 -21.67 -6.64
N LEU A 34 -3.29 -22.08 -5.65
CA LEU A 34 -4.75 -22.19 -5.79
C LEU A 34 -5.43 -20.81 -5.87
N LEU A 35 -4.93 -19.82 -5.14
CA LEU A 35 -5.33 -18.42 -5.33
C LEU A 35 -4.91 -17.95 -6.73
N GLY A 36 -3.67 -18.18 -7.15
CA GLY A 36 -3.17 -17.82 -8.47
C GLY A 36 -3.99 -18.40 -9.62
N ALA A 37 -4.40 -19.67 -9.53
CA ALA A 37 -5.22 -20.32 -10.55
C ALA A 37 -6.66 -19.78 -10.61
N SER A 38 -7.25 -19.42 -9.46
CA SER A 38 -8.58 -18.80 -9.41
C SER A 38 -8.56 -17.35 -9.88
N LEU A 39 -7.50 -16.59 -9.57
CA LEU A 39 -7.24 -15.24 -10.08
C LEU A 39 -7.03 -15.26 -11.60
N ALA A 40 -6.25 -16.21 -12.13
CA ALA A 40 -6.01 -16.35 -13.57
C ALA A 40 -7.28 -16.71 -14.35
N LYS A 41 -8.14 -17.55 -13.78
CA LYS A 41 -9.45 -17.89 -14.37
C LYS A 41 -10.42 -16.72 -14.30
N ALA A 42 -10.33 -15.91 -13.24
CA ALA A 42 -11.08 -14.66 -13.12
C ALA A 42 -10.55 -13.55 -14.04
N ALA A 43 -9.40 -13.71 -14.71
CA ALA A 43 -8.90 -12.76 -15.71
C ALA A 43 -9.23 -13.16 -17.16
N ALA A 44 -10.00 -14.24 -17.35
CA ALA A 44 -10.34 -14.75 -18.68
C ALA A 44 -11.30 -13.77 -19.39
N PRO A 45 -11.00 -13.34 -20.64
CA PRO A 45 -11.84 -12.42 -21.38
C PRO A 45 -13.18 -13.07 -21.73
N GLY A 46 -14.28 -12.46 -21.28
CA GLY A 46 -15.64 -12.98 -21.50
C GLY A 46 -16.68 -12.49 -20.49
N VAL A 47 -16.27 -11.78 -19.44
CA VAL A 47 -17.19 -11.15 -18.50
C VAL A 47 -17.54 -9.75 -19.00
N THR A 48 -18.83 -9.47 -19.17
CA THR A 48 -19.34 -8.16 -19.57
C THR A 48 -18.92 -7.10 -18.54
N ALA A 49 -18.13 -6.11 -18.97
CA ALA A 49 -17.77 -4.97 -18.14
C ALA A 49 -19.04 -4.24 -17.68
N ILE A 50 -19.16 -3.95 -16.38
CA ILE A 50 -20.29 -3.20 -15.85
C ILE A 50 -20.15 -1.74 -16.28
N ASN A 51 -21.21 -1.17 -16.86
CA ASN A 51 -21.22 0.24 -17.18
C ASN A 51 -21.43 1.07 -15.90
N GLY A 52 -20.45 1.90 -15.55
CA GLY A 52 -20.48 2.76 -14.36
C GLY A 52 -21.68 3.72 -14.33
N ALA A 53 -22.24 4.07 -15.49
CA ALA A 53 -23.42 4.94 -15.59
C ALA A 53 -24.70 4.32 -15.00
N ASP A 54 -24.75 2.99 -14.90
CA ASP A 54 -25.92 2.27 -14.38
C ASP A 54 -25.88 2.09 -12.85
N LEU A 55 -24.76 2.46 -12.20
CA LEU A 55 -24.64 2.39 -10.74
C LEU A 55 -25.22 3.64 -10.07
N ASN A 56 -26.13 3.42 -9.13
CA ASN A 56 -26.62 4.47 -8.23
C ASN A 56 -25.47 5.03 -7.37
N LEU A 57 -25.53 6.32 -7.04
CA LEU A 57 -24.58 7.04 -6.18
C LEU A 57 -24.36 6.36 -4.81
N LEU A 58 -25.33 5.59 -4.32
CA LEU A 58 -25.22 4.80 -3.09
C LEU A 58 -24.02 3.84 -3.09
N TRP A 59 -23.55 3.37 -4.25
CA TRP A 59 -22.36 2.52 -4.35
C TRP A 59 -21.05 3.25 -3.99
N GLY A 60 -21.04 4.58 -4.03
CA GLY A 60 -19.91 5.41 -3.58
C GLY A 60 -19.84 5.58 -2.05
N LEU A 61 -20.85 5.13 -1.30
CA LEU A 61 -20.93 5.35 0.15
C LEU A 61 -19.79 4.68 0.93
N PRO A 62 -19.39 3.42 0.64
CA PRO A 62 -18.24 2.81 1.30
C PRO A 62 -16.93 3.55 1.04
N PHE A 63 -16.75 4.09 -0.17
CA PHE A 63 -15.60 4.91 -0.51
C PHE A 63 -15.60 6.24 0.27
N ALA A 64 -16.73 6.95 0.29
CA ALA A 64 -16.87 8.17 1.07
C ALA A 64 -16.67 7.93 2.58
N GLY A 65 -17.18 6.82 3.10
CA GLY A 65 -16.98 6.39 4.49
C GLY A 65 -15.50 6.12 4.82
N MET A 66 -14.77 5.50 3.89
CA MET A 66 -13.32 5.32 4.05
C MET A 66 -12.57 6.66 4.04
N LEU A 67 -12.90 7.57 3.12
CA LEU A 67 -12.31 8.93 3.08
C LEU A 67 -12.59 9.73 4.36
N LEU A 68 -13.82 9.65 4.88
CA LEU A 68 -14.18 10.32 6.13
C LEU A 68 -13.43 9.71 7.32
N SER A 69 -13.23 8.39 7.31
CA SER A 69 -12.49 7.68 8.37
C SER A 69 -11.02 8.12 8.41
N ILE A 70 -10.34 8.17 7.25
CA ILE A 70 -8.93 8.62 7.18
C ILE A 70 -8.79 10.11 7.51
N ALA A 71 -9.82 10.93 7.29
CA ALA A 71 -9.79 12.35 7.61
C ALA A 71 -10.05 12.64 9.10
N LEU A 72 -11.04 11.97 9.70
CA LEU A 72 -11.51 12.29 11.06
C LEU A 72 -10.84 11.46 12.15
N PHE A 73 -10.64 10.15 11.97
CA PHE A 73 -10.16 9.29 13.04
C PHE A 73 -8.73 9.54 13.50
N PRO A 74 -7.77 9.93 12.64
CA PRO A 74 -6.45 10.35 13.12
C PRO A 74 -6.52 11.57 14.06
N LEU A 75 -7.49 12.47 13.84
CA LEU A 75 -7.66 13.70 14.62
C LEU A 75 -8.46 13.48 15.91
N LEU A 76 -9.56 12.72 15.83
CA LEU A 76 -10.49 12.50 16.96
C LEU A 76 -10.06 11.35 17.88
N ALA A 77 -9.48 10.29 17.32
CA ALA A 77 -9.22 9.03 18.02
C ALA A 77 -7.87 8.43 17.59
N ASN A 78 -6.80 9.22 17.74
CA ASN A 78 -5.47 8.89 17.26
C ASN A 78 -4.98 7.47 17.65
N HIS A 79 -5.14 7.09 18.92
CA HIS A 79 -4.70 5.78 19.40
C HIS A 79 -5.50 4.61 18.80
N PHE A 80 -6.82 4.80 18.61
CA PHE A 80 -7.67 3.80 17.96
C PHE A 80 -7.25 3.61 16.51
N TRP A 81 -7.08 4.71 15.76
CA TRP A 81 -6.73 4.67 14.35
C TRP A 81 -5.40 3.94 14.10
N HIS A 82 -4.35 4.26 14.85
CA HIS A 82 -3.04 3.62 14.69
C HIS A 82 -3.08 2.10 14.86
N HIS A 83 -3.95 1.58 15.72
CA HIS A 83 -4.09 0.14 15.94
C HIS A 83 -5.12 -0.53 15.01
N HIS A 84 -6.10 0.21 14.50
CA HIS A 84 -7.28 -0.34 13.84
C HIS A 84 -7.52 0.12 12.40
N TYR A 85 -6.65 0.93 11.81
CA TYR A 85 -6.84 1.43 10.43
C TYR A 85 -7.12 0.29 9.44
N GLY A 86 -6.40 -0.83 9.56
CA GLY A 86 -6.60 -2.01 8.70
C GLY A 86 -7.97 -2.66 8.88
N LYS A 87 -8.52 -2.69 10.11
CA LYS A 87 -9.86 -3.23 10.37
C LYS A 87 -10.94 -2.31 9.80
N VAL A 88 -10.76 -1.00 9.92
CA VAL A 88 -11.68 -0.01 9.35
C VAL A 88 -11.65 -0.06 7.82
N ALA A 89 -10.46 -0.18 7.22
CA ALA A 89 -10.33 -0.35 5.78
C ALA A 89 -10.99 -1.64 5.29
N LEU A 90 -10.78 -2.75 5.99
CA LEU A 90 -11.41 -4.03 5.68
C LEU A 90 -12.94 -3.99 5.84
N PHE A 91 -13.45 -3.30 6.87
CA PHE A 91 -14.88 -3.10 7.06
C PHE A 91 -15.50 -2.37 5.87
N TRP A 92 -14.97 -1.21 5.49
CA TRP A 92 -15.50 -0.45 4.34
C TRP A 92 -15.31 -1.19 3.02
N GLY A 93 -14.19 -1.89 2.84
CA GLY A 93 -13.97 -2.75 1.67
C GLY A 93 -15.01 -3.88 1.59
N ALA A 94 -15.31 -4.54 2.70
CA ALA A 94 -16.35 -5.57 2.77
C ALA A 94 -17.75 -4.99 2.53
N CYS A 95 -18.04 -3.78 3.04
CA CYS A 95 -19.29 -3.07 2.76
C CYS A 95 -19.52 -2.79 1.27
N PHE A 96 -18.45 -2.69 0.47
CA PHE A 96 -18.57 -2.63 -0.99
C PHE A 96 -18.62 -4.05 -1.61
N MET A 97 -17.64 -4.89 -1.30
CA MET A 97 -17.47 -6.20 -1.96
C MET A 97 -18.63 -7.16 -1.69
N VAL A 98 -19.19 -7.20 -0.47
CA VAL A 98 -20.26 -8.15 -0.12
C VAL A 98 -21.56 -7.84 -0.87
N PRO A 99 -22.12 -6.60 -0.82
CA PRO A 99 -23.29 -6.27 -1.62
C PRO A 99 -23.02 -6.45 -3.12
N PHE A 100 -21.85 -6.05 -3.61
CA PHE A 100 -21.50 -6.17 -5.03
C PHE A 100 -21.47 -7.63 -5.50
N ALA A 101 -20.90 -8.54 -4.69
CA ALA A 101 -20.91 -9.97 -4.97
C ALA A 101 -22.32 -10.58 -4.94
N LEU A 102 -23.22 -10.06 -4.09
CA LEU A 102 -24.61 -10.52 -4.00
C LEU A 102 -25.46 -10.03 -5.18
N THR A 103 -25.22 -8.82 -5.70
CA THR A 103 -26.02 -8.23 -6.78
C THR A 103 -25.53 -8.63 -8.18
N PHE A 104 -24.21 -8.65 -8.38
CA PHE A 104 -23.58 -8.89 -9.69
C PHE A 104 -22.91 -10.26 -9.81
N GLY A 105 -22.84 -10.99 -8.70
CA GLY A 105 -22.26 -12.33 -8.63
C GLY A 105 -20.79 -12.32 -8.16
N PRO A 106 -20.36 -13.39 -7.46
CA PRO A 106 -19.02 -13.47 -6.89
C PRO A 106 -17.91 -13.61 -7.95
N SER A 107 -18.21 -14.18 -9.12
CA SER A 107 -17.24 -14.33 -10.21
C SER A 107 -16.86 -12.98 -10.84
N LEU A 108 -17.85 -12.12 -11.09
CA LEU A 108 -17.63 -10.78 -11.64
C LEU A 108 -16.95 -9.87 -10.62
N MET A 109 -17.37 -9.92 -9.35
CA MET A 109 -16.67 -9.24 -8.26
C MET A 109 -15.19 -9.60 -8.19
N LEU A 110 -14.86 -10.90 -8.25
CA LEU A 110 -13.46 -11.34 -8.26
C LEU A 110 -12.74 -10.87 -9.52
N HIS A 111 -13.35 -10.99 -10.71
CA HIS A 111 -12.74 -10.49 -11.95
C HIS A 111 -12.34 -9.03 -11.82
N GLU A 112 -13.26 -8.15 -11.40
CA GLU A 112 -12.99 -6.71 -11.25
C GLU A 112 -11.89 -6.44 -10.22
N VAL A 113 -11.94 -7.07 -9.05
CA VAL A 113 -10.93 -6.89 -8.00
C VAL A 113 -9.54 -7.30 -8.51
N VAL A 114 -9.45 -8.41 -9.24
CA VAL A 114 -8.18 -8.89 -9.80
C VAL A 114 -7.70 -8.00 -10.92
N HIS A 115 -8.60 -7.59 -11.80
CA HIS A 115 -8.31 -6.71 -12.92
C HIS A 115 -7.74 -5.38 -12.42
N THR A 116 -8.45 -4.70 -11.51
CA THR A 116 -8.00 -3.45 -10.89
C THR A 116 -6.70 -3.65 -10.10
N ALA A 117 -6.58 -4.74 -9.32
CA ALA A 117 -5.36 -4.99 -8.58
C ALA A 117 -4.14 -5.19 -9.49
N ALA A 118 -4.30 -5.95 -10.59
CA ALA A 118 -3.21 -6.33 -11.48
C ALA A 118 -2.84 -5.23 -12.48
N LEU A 119 -3.82 -4.49 -13.02
CA LEU A 119 -3.59 -3.52 -14.08
C LEU A 119 -3.52 -2.07 -13.59
N GLU A 120 -4.07 -1.76 -12.42
CA GLU A 120 -4.05 -0.40 -11.89
C GLU A 120 -3.19 -0.31 -10.64
N TYR A 121 -3.48 -1.13 -9.62
CA TYR A 121 -2.83 -1.01 -8.32
C TYR A 121 -1.35 -1.44 -8.36
N ILE A 122 -1.04 -2.62 -8.90
CA ILE A 122 0.36 -3.10 -8.97
C ILE A 122 1.22 -2.15 -9.83
N PRO A 123 0.81 -1.75 -11.05
CA PRO A 123 1.58 -0.79 -11.84
C PRO A 123 1.74 0.56 -11.14
N PHE A 124 0.71 1.05 -10.44
CA PHE A 124 0.80 2.27 -9.65
C PHE A 124 1.83 2.14 -8.52
N ILE A 125 1.85 1.04 -7.78
CA ILE A 125 2.84 0.79 -6.72
C ILE A 125 4.26 0.67 -7.30
N ILE A 126 4.43 0.00 -8.44
CA ILE A 126 5.72 -0.10 -9.14
C ILE A 126 6.19 1.29 -9.59
N LEU A 127 5.28 2.11 -10.13
CA LEU A 127 5.58 3.48 -10.54
C LEU A 127 6.02 4.30 -9.33
N LEU A 128 5.25 4.30 -8.22
CA LEU A 128 5.62 5.01 -7.00
C LEU A 128 6.95 4.53 -6.42
N PHE A 129 7.21 3.22 -6.45
CA PHE A 129 8.46 2.64 -5.97
C PHE A 129 9.64 3.08 -6.84
N SER A 130 9.52 2.97 -8.16
CA SER A 130 10.52 3.42 -9.11
C SER A 130 10.82 4.91 -8.93
N LEU A 131 9.77 5.72 -8.84
CA LEU A 131 9.88 7.16 -8.61
C LEU A 131 10.58 7.49 -7.29
N PHE A 132 10.23 6.79 -6.20
CA PHE A 132 10.89 6.95 -4.91
C PHE A 132 12.38 6.56 -4.97
N THR A 133 12.72 5.44 -5.59
CA THR A 133 14.11 4.98 -5.73
C THR A 133 14.94 5.94 -6.59
N VAL A 134 14.43 6.34 -7.75
CA VAL A 134 15.12 7.25 -8.68
C VAL A 134 15.25 8.64 -8.04
N SER A 135 14.17 9.21 -7.52
CA SER A 135 14.18 10.54 -6.90
C SER A 135 15.03 10.56 -5.63
N GLY A 136 14.99 9.49 -4.84
CA GLY A 136 15.80 9.34 -3.63
C GLY A 136 17.31 9.29 -3.90
N GLY A 137 17.72 8.83 -5.08
CA GLY A 137 19.12 8.79 -5.54
C GLY A 137 19.64 10.10 -6.14
N ILE A 138 18.75 11.05 -6.47
CA ILE A 138 19.15 12.34 -7.06
C ILE A 138 19.61 13.29 -5.93
N LEU A 139 20.92 13.55 -5.88
CA LEU A 139 21.50 14.57 -5.01
C LEU A 139 21.82 15.83 -5.82
N ILE A 140 21.04 16.88 -5.62
CA ILE A 140 21.37 18.21 -6.15
C ILE A 140 22.21 18.94 -5.10
N ALA A 141 23.50 19.08 -5.39
CA ALA A 141 24.46 19.80 -4.57
C ALA A 141 24.66 21.23 -5.09
N GLY A 142 24.68 22.21 -4.20
CA GLY A 142 24.87 23.62 -4.51
C GLY A 142 24.52 24.52 -3.33
N ASN A 143 25.12 25.71 -3.27
CA ASN A 143 24.79 26.73 -2.27
C ASN A 143 23.65 27.62 -2.77
N ILE A 144 22.43 27.08 -2.73
CA ILE A 144 21.22 27.79 -3.17
C ILE A 144 20.76 28.71 -2.04
N HIS A 145 20.80 30.02 -2.24
CA HIS A 145 20.26 30.97 -1.26
C HIS A 145 18.73 31.02 -1.35
N GLY A 146 18.05 30.77 -0.22
CA GLY A 146 16.60 30.83 -0.03
C GLY A 146 16.01 32.23 -0.04
N THR A 147 16.15 32.94 -1.17
CA THR A 147 15.43 34.19 -1.43
C THR A 147 14.00 33.90 -1.89
N PRO A 148 13.04 34.84 -1.71
CA PRO A 148 11.68 34.68 -2.22
C PRO A 148 11.62 34.38 -3.72
N LEU A 149 12.51 35.01 -4.51
CA LEU A 149 12.61 34.78 -5.95
C LEU A 149 13.06 33.35 -6.26
N THR A 150 14.08 32.85 -5.55
CA THR A 150 14.58 31.48 -5.71
C THR A 150 13.49 30.45 -5.41
N ASN A 151 12.78 30.63 -4.28
CA ASN A 151 11.70 29.71 -3.90
C ASN A 151 10.55 29.76 -4.92
N THR A 152 10.17 30.95 -5.39
CA THR A 152 9.13 31.08 -6.43
C THR A 152 9.58 30.40 -7.73
N GLY A 153 10.86 30.51 -8.09
CA GLY A 153 11.43 29.79 -9.23
C GLY A 153 11.37 28.26 -9.08
N ILE A 154 11.70 27.74 -7.89
CA ILE A 154 11.59 26.31 -7.57
C ILE A 154 10.14 25.85 -7.65
N LEU A 155 9.18 26.63 -7.11
CA LEU A 155 7.74 26.31 -7.17
C LEU A 155 7.21 26.33 -8.61
N ALA A 156 7.57 27.35 -9.40
CA ALA A 156 7.19 27.44 -10.81
C ALA A 156 7.74 26.26 -11.62
N PHE A 157 9.00 25.91 -11.40
CA PHE A 157 9.62 24.74 -12.03
C PHE A 157 8.94 23.43 -11.60
N GLY A 158 8.65 23.28 -10.31
CA GLY A 158 7.90 22.14 -9.79
C GLY A 158 6.51 22.02 -10.40
N THR A 159 5.82 23.13 -10.63
CA THR A 159 4.50 23.16 -11.30
C THR A 159 4.59 22.66 -12.74
N VAL A 160 5.59 23.11 -13.48
CA VAL A 160 5.83 22.68 -14.88
C VAL A 160 6.13 21.18 -14.93
N ILE A 161 7.02 20.69 -14.07
CA ILE A 161 7.38 19.27 -14.02
C ILE A 161 6.21 18.41 -13.50
N ALA A 162 5.43 18.90 -12.55
CA ALA A 162 4.26 18.19 -12.04
C ALA A 162 3.23 17.91 -13.15
N SER A 163 3.16 18.76 -14.17
CA SER A 163 2.30 18.53 -15.34
C SER A 163 2.79 17.38 -16.24
N LEU A 164 4.07 16.99 -16.13
CA LEU A 164 4.67 15.91 -16.92
C LEU A 164 4.73 14.59 -16.16
N ILE A 165 5.20 14.61 -14.91
CA ILE A 165 5.45 13.39 -14.10
C ILE A 165 4.50 13.23 -12.91
N GLY A 166 3.56 14.17 -12.72
CA GLY A 166 2.66 14.23 -11.58
C GLY A 166 3.21 15.01 -10.37
N THR A 167 2.31 15.52 -9.53
CA THR A 167 2.64 16.30 -8.32
C THR A 167 3.47 15.49 -7.32
N THR A 168 3.15 14.20 -7.14
CA THR A 168 3.90 13.27 -6.29
C THR A 168 5.36 13.14 -6.73
N GLY A 169 5.60 12.99 -8.04
CA GLY A 169 6.95 12.85 -8.59
C GLY A 169 7.77 14.12 -8.52
N ALA A 170 7.19 15.25 -8.93
CA ALA A 170 7.83 16.56 -8.83
C ALA A 170 8.22 16.86 -7.37
N SER A 171 7.32 16.53 -6.42
CA SER A 171 7.56 16.74 -5.00
C SER A 171 8.73 15.91 -4.49
N MET A 172 8.79 14.61 -4.82
CA MET A 172 9.87 13.72 -4.38
C MET A 172 11.26 14.16 -4.91
N VAL A 173 11.34 14.70 -6.13
CA VAL A 173 12.60 15.18 -6.72
C VAL A 173 13.05 16.51 -6.09
N LEU A 174 12.13 17.45 -5.90
CA LEU A 174 12.47 18.83 -5.53
C LEU A 174 12.43 19.10 -4.02
N ILE A 175 11.90 18.19 -3.19
CA ILE A 175 11.81 18.40 -1.74
C ILE A 175 13.18 18.61 -1.09
N ARG A 176 14.20 17.83 -1.50
CA ARG A 176 15.57 17.96 -0.95
C ARG A 176 16.22 19.30 -1.34
N PRO A 177 16.22 19.71 -2.62
CA PRO A 177 16.65 21.05 -3.03
C PRO A 177 15.94 22.18 -2.28
N LEU A 178 14.62 22.10 -2.13
CA LEU A 178 13.82 23.13 -1.46
C LEU A 178 14.20 23.27 0.02
N LEU A 179 14.33 22.14 0.73
CA LEU A 179 14.76 22.12 2.12
C LEU A 179 16.17 22.68 2.29
N ARG A 180 17.11 22.30 1.42
CA ARG A 180 18.48 22.80 1.44
C ARG A 180 18.57 24.28 1.13
N ALA A 181 17.78 24.80 0.19
CA ALA A 181 17.76 26.24 -0.09
C ALA A 181 17.31 27.08 1.11
N ASN A 182 16.53 26.51 2.03
CA ASN A 182 15.93 27.18 3.18
C ASN A 182 16.48 26.69 4.54
N ASP A 183 17.63 26.02 4.56
CA ASP A 183 18.24 25.45 5.77
C ASP A 183 18.70 26.55 6.75
N ASN A 184 19.12 27.70 6.24
CA ASN A 184 19.58 28.85 7.02
C ASN A 184 18.43 29.65 7.69
N ARG A 185 17.16 29.27 7.49
CA ARG A 185 16.00 29.94 8.09
C ARG A 185 15.49 29.20 9.34
N ARG A 186 15.25 29.96 10.41
CA ARG A 186 14.63 29.44 11.65
C ARG A 186 13.20 28.92 11.45
N TYR A 187 12.45 29.48 10.50
CA TYR A 187 11.07 29.08 10.17
C TYR A 187 10.94 28.82 8.67
N ASN A 188 10.82 27.55 8.29
CA ASN A 188 10.74 27.11 6.89
C ASN A 188 9.58 26.14 6.60
N VAL A 189 8.75 25.81 7.60
CA VAL A 189 7.61 24.89 7.44
C VAL A 189 6.62 25.35 6.37
N HIS A 190 6.33 26.65 6.32
CA HIS A 190 5.43 27.22 5.30
C HIS A 190 5.90 26.96 3.86
N VAL A 191 7.22 26.93 3.62
CA VAL A 191 7.79 26.66 2.29
C VAL A 191 7.45 25.25 1.83
N VAL A 192 7.47 24.28 2.75
CA VAL A 192 7.09 22.88 2.45
C VAL A 192 5.59 22.76 2.23
N VAL A 193 4.77 23.44 3.04
CA VAL A 193 3.30 23.42 2.88
C VAL A 193 2.87 24.01 1.54
N PHE A 194 3.46 25.12 1.10
CA PHE A 194 3.16 25.71 -0.22
C PHE A 194 3.72 24.90 -1.41
N PHE A 195 4.68 24.02 -1.16
CA PHE A 195 5.29 23.19 -2.21
C PHE A 195 4.52 21.92 -2.51
N ILE A 196 3.83 21.36 -1.50
CA ILE A 196 2.95 20.21 -1.66
C ILE A 196 1.61 20.75 -2.19
N PHE A 197 1.56 20.97 -3.51
CA PHE A 197 0.37 21.45 -4.24
C PHE A 197 -0.87 20.62 -3.95
#